data_AF-A0A1W9LXS6-F1
#
_entry.id   AF-A0A1W9LXS6-F1
#
_cell.length_a   1.000
_cell.length_b   1.000
_cell.length_c   1.000
_cell.angle_alpha   90.00
_cell.angle_beta   90.00
_cell.angle_gamma   90.00
#
_symmetry.space_group_name_H-M   'P 1'
#
loop_
_entity.id
_entity.type
_entity.pdbx_description
1 polymer ?
#
loop_
_entity_poly.entity_id
_entity_poly.type
_entity_poly.pdbx_seq_one_letter_code
_entity_poly.pdbx_strand_id
1 'polypeptide(L)'
;MWQEVTIGAFFVGVLANSAWKGVEHACGYGLDYLQKAGKPINHDLERALKLSFLSALQDIVLECDRELAIKEGTRKIPLFPVSYPPEYQKDADWLKQKLKELANNVTLTEQWHCLGSSFEFAFLGELSSLLRTKGISAEKAAQSVKEKLTAEALRDDYLPEYYEKKVRVELFERVCEYFKREIKLTPSIRHVFNSLLTAQIHAMLEDQQQEIQGLRADQQKAFQNLKEEFLRLSETITDSFKNAELGLKRLKIELDADWDKFSVSELSAIMEELAKKIGIKASRIRAGSIVLSFDCPPEVCDRIQRMFRNGELSEVLGVRIKDVRIEPVGIWEEKPADIKEHLANMVTDGVKYVIFWLSPLWEPQLAGQVATAADIPRQDKTFVSEHGEIKIVCQWDRRVGNEPAYLLLKWEVDIETEHAVCVRLINPDTQETLYDIPLGAIRNGEEVFTADELNFDPSQEKWAISLMLLSPE
;
A
#
# COMPACT_ATOMS: atom_id res chain seq x y z
N MET A 1 2.26 21.66 5.87
CA MET A 1 3.33 21.30 6.83
C MET A 1 4.18 20.19 6.23
N TRP A 2 4.84 20.50 5.10
CA TRP A 2 5.78 19.63 4.38
C TRP A 2 7.00 20.49 4.04
N GLN A 3 7.80 20.82 5.04
CA GLN A 3 9.08 21.49 4.85
C GLN A 3 10.08 20.78 5.76
N GLU A 4 11.26 20.51 5.21
CA GLU A 4 12.39 19.78 5.81
C GLU A 4 12.40 18.25 5.59
N VAL A 5 12.16 17.81 4.36
CA VAL A 5 13.00 16.73 3.82
C VAL A 5 14.28 17.41 3.35
N THR A 6 15.38 17.22 4.09
CA THR A 6 16.69 17.80 3.78
C THR A 6 17.11 17.37 2.37
N ILE A 7 17.51 18.33 1.55
CA ILE A 7 17.91 18.09 0.15
C ILE A 7 19.15 17.19 0.05
N GLY A 8 19.94 17.09 1.13
CA GLY A 8 20.89 16.00 1.34
C GLY A 8 20.22 14.63 1.21
N ALA A 9 19.10 14.37 1.90
CA ALA A 9 18.29 13.15 1.74
C ALA A 9 17.64 13.01 0.36
N PHE A 10 17.50 14.08 -0.43
CA PHE A 10 17.02 14.03 -1.81
C PHE A 10 18.14 13.71 -2.81
N PHE A 11 19.34 14.27 -2.65
CA PHE A 11 20.53 13.90 -3.40
C PHE A 11 20.94 12.46 -3.10
N VAL A 12 20.89 12.09 -1.82
CA VAL A 12 21.05 10.72 -1.32
C VAL A 12 19.86 9.85 -1.71
N GLY A 13 18.66 10.41 -1.84
CA GLY A 13 17.47 9.69 -2.29
C GLY A 13 17.50 9.33 -3.78
N VAL A 14 17.85 10.29 -4.63
CA VAL A 14 17.94 10.13 -6.08
C VAL A 14 19.16 9.32 -6.48
N LEU A 15 20.30 9.51 -5.78
CA LEU A 15 21.51 8.76 -6.10
C LEU A 15 21.54 7.38 -5.45
N ALA A 16 20.73 7.18 -4.41
CA ALA A 16 21.12 6.20 -3.42
C ALA A 16 19.92 5.51 -2.72
N ASN A 17 18.67 5.98 -2.90
CA ASN A 17 17.43 5.24 -2.60
C ASN A 17 16.95 4.44 -3.83
N SER A 18 17.83 3.57 -4.31
CA SER A 18 17.46 2.39 -5.10
C SER A 18 16.84 1.36 -4.14
N ALA A 19 15.61 1.66 -3.69
CA ALA A 19 14.78 0.71 -2.98
C ALA A 19 14.64 -0.56 -3.83
N TRP A 20 14.91 -1.68 -3.18
CA TRP A 20 15.60 -2.82 -3.75
C TRP A 20 14.59 -3.96 -3.91
N LYS A 21 14.08 -4.16 -5.14
CA LYS A 21 13.82 -5.46 -5.80
C LYS A 21 13.25 -5.34 -7.23
N GLY A 22 12.49 -4.29 -7.60
CA GLY A 22 12.03 -4.09 -8.99
C GLY A 22 12.95 -3.27 -9.89
N VAL A 23 13.91 -2.56 -9.30
CA VAL A 23 14.78 -1.60 -10.00
C VAL A 23 15.76 -2.26 -10.98
N GLU A 24 15.97 -3.58 -10.94
CA GLU A 24 16.91 -4.25 -11.84
C GLU A 24 16.54 -4.11 -13.32
N HIS A 25 15.24 -4.06 -13.66
CA HIS A 25 14.77 -3.89 -15.02
C HIS A 25 14.60 -2.41 -15.41
N ALA A 26 14.01 -1.57 -14.54
CA ALA A 26 13.69 -0.18 -14.87
C ALA A 26 14.93 0.76 -14.92
N CYS A 27 15.91 0.60 -14.02
CA CYS A 27 17.17 1.36 -14.10
C CYS A 27 17.99 0.99 -15.33
N GLY A 28 17.84 -0.23 -15.85
CA GLY A 28 18.43 -0.65 -17.12
C GLY A 28 18.01 0.29 -18.25
N TYR A 29 16.71 0.58 -18.38
CA TYR A 29 16.19 1.45 -19.45
C TYR A 29 16.55 2.93 -19.27
N GLY A 30 16.55 3.45 -18.04
CA GLY A 30 16.96 4.84 -17.78
C GLY A 30 18.45 5.09 -18.00
N LEU A 31 19.31 4.15 -17.57
CA LEU A 31 20.75 4.21 -17.84
C LEU A 31 21.06 3.92 -19.32
N ASP A 32 20.34 3.01 -19.97
CA ASP A 32 20.44 2.80 -21.42
C ASP A 32 20.01 4.05 -22.18
N TYR A 33 18.98 4.77 -21.73
CA TYR A 33 18.55 6.03 -22.33
C TYR A 33 19.62 7.10 -22.17
N LEU A 34 20.27 7.21 -20.99
CA LEU A 34 21.40 8.12 -20.79
C LEU A 34 22.65 7.71 -21.58
N GLN A 35 22.89 6.42 -21.79
CA GLN A 35 23.99 5.92 -22.61
C GLN A 35 23.72 6.09 -24.12
N LYS A 36 22.46 5.93 -24.55
CA LYS A 36 22.01 6.05 -25.95
C LYS A 36 21.76 7.50 -26.38
N ALA A 37 21.39 8.40 -25.46
CA ALA A 37 21.16 9.82 -25.72
C ALA A 37 22.46 10.64 -25.94
N GLY A 38 23.62 9.98 -25.84
CA GLY A 38 24.91 10.51 -26.29
C GLY A 38 25.68 11.33 -25.25
N LYS A 39 26.97 11.54 -25.56
CA LYS A 39 27.95 12.34 -24.80
C LYS A 39 27.45 13.70 -24.24
N PRO A 40 26.61 14.53 -24.90
CA PRO A 40 26.30 15.88 -24.42
C PRO A 40 25.60 15.94 -23.06
N ILE A 41 24.74 14.98 -22.72
CA ILE A 41 23.98 15.01 -21.46
C ILE A 41 24.88 14.81 -20.24
N ASN A 42 25.91 13.97 -20.38
CA ASN A 42 26.89 13.75 -19.32
C ASN A 42 27.76 15.00 -19.10
N HIS A 43 28.08 15.73 -20.17
CA HIS A 43 28.88 16.95 -20.09
C HIS A 43 28.16 18.09 -19.35
N ASP A 44 26.85 18.28 -19.56
CA ASP A 44 26.09 19.31 -18.85
C ASP A 44 26.02 19.02 -17.34
N LEU A 45 25.82 17.75 -16.98
CA LEU A 45 25.77 17.31 -15.58
C LEU A 45 27.12 17.48 -14.89
N GLU A 46 28.20 17.03 -15.53
CA GLU A 46 29.59 17.21 -15.07
C GLU A 46 29.93 18.70 -14.91
N ARG A 47 29.53 19.53 -15.88
CA ARG A 47 29.72 20.98 -15.85
C ARG A 47 29.01 21.61 -14.66
N ALA A 48 27.74 21.31 -14.43
CA ALA A 48 27.02 21.86 -13.29
C ALA A 48 27.58 21.41 -11.95
N LEU A 49 28.00 20.15 -11.83
CA LEU A 49 28.62 19.66 -10.60
C LEU A 49 29.94 20.39 -10.33
N LYS A 50 30.74 20.60 -11.37
CA LYS A 50 31.99 21.35 -11.30
C LYS A 50 31.75 22.82 -10.94
N LEU A 51 30.81 23.50 -11.58
CA LEU A 51 30.44 24.88 -11.24
C LEU A 51 29.96 24.99 -9.79
N SER A 52 29.18 24.02 -9.33
CA SER A 52 28.67 23.99 -7.97
C SER A 52 29.78 23.82 -6.94
N PHE A 53 30.74 22.92 -7.22
CA PHE A 53 31.92 22.72 -6.38
C PHE A 53 32.81 23.96 -6.32
N LEU A 54 33.15 24.54 -7.47
CA LEU A 54 33.99 25.73 -7.53
C LEU A 54 33.33 26.93 -6.85
N SER A 55 32.02 27.12 -7.04
CA SER A 55 31.26 28.20 -6.40
C SER A 55 31.18 28.01 -4.88
N ALA A 56 30.97 26.77 -4.41
CA ALA A 56 30.98 26.45 -2.98
C ALA A 56 32.34 26.77 -2.33
N LEU A 57 33.45 26.41 -2.99
CA LEU A 57 34.79 26.75 -2.52
C LEU A 57 35.04 28.26 -2.53
N GLN A 58 34.60 28.96 -3.58
CA GLN A 58 34.75 30.41 -3.68
C GLN A 58 34.05 31.12 -2.52
N ASP A 59 32.84 30.69 -2.18
CA ASP A 59 32.10 31.19 -1.02
C ASP A 59 32.81 30.92 0.30
N ILE A 60 33.33 29.70 0.50
CA ILE A 60 34.09 29.36 1.71
C ILE A 60 35.34 30.25 1.82
N VAL A 61 36.10 30.44 0.74
CA VAL A 61 37.29 31.31 0.72
C VAL A 61 36.92 32.77 1.03
N LEU A 62 35.84 33.28 0.45
CA LEU A 62 35.36 34.65 0.73
C LEU A 62 34.95 34.82 2.19
N GLU A 63 34.30 33.84 2.78
CA GLU A 63 33.91 33.87 4.18
C GLU A 63 35.11 33.79 5.11
N CYS A 64 36.06 32.92 4.79
CA CYS A 64 37.34 32.85 5.49
C CYS A 64 38.08 34.20 5.48
N ASP A 65 38.16 34.87 4.32
CA ASP A 65 38.77 36.20 4.20
C ASP A 65 38.05 37.25 5.07
N ARG A 66 36.71 37.21 5.09
CA ARG A 66 35.90 38.10 5.95
C ARG A 66 36.14 37.82 7.43
N GLU A 67 36.14 36.56 7.85
CA GLU A 67 36.37 36.17 9.24
C GLU A 67 37.78 36.56 9.70
N LEU A 68 38.78 36.38 8.84
CA LEU A 68 40.16 36.81 9.10
C LEU A 68 40.23 38.33 9.29
N ALA A 69 39.57 39.11 8.43
CA ALA A 69 39.50 40.57 8.60
C ALA A 69 38.75 41.02 9.86
N ILE A 70 37.72 40.29 10.31
CA ILE A 70 36.97 40.63 11.52
C ILE A 70 37.77 40.34 12.79
N LYS A 71 38.41 39.17 12.88
CA LYS A 71 39.20 38.77 14.06
C LYS A 71 40.31 39.77 14.37
N GLU A 72 40.92 40.33 13.32
CA GLU A 72 42.03 41.27 13.44
C GLU A 72 41.60 42.72 13.67
N GLY A 73 40.30 42.98 13.87
CA GLY A 73 39.80 44.34 14.06
C GLY A 73 40.06 45.26 12.87
N THR A 74 40.40 44.71 11.70
CA THR A 74 40.67 45.47 10.48
C THR A 74 39.35 45.93 9.91
N ARG A 75 38.89 47.10 10.36
CA ARG A 75 37.79 47.81 9.68
C ARG A 75 38.23 48.06 8.25
N LYS A 76 37.49 47.53 7.27
CA LYS A 76 37.64 47.90 5.85
C LYS A 76 37.41 49.41 5.72
N ILE A 77 38.49 50.19 5.76
CA ILE A 77 38.44 51.60 5.35
C ILE A 77 38.42 51.57 3.82
N PRO A 78 37.38 52.11 3.15
CA PRO A 78 37.18 51.98 1.69
C PRO A 78 38.34 52.46 0.80
N LEU A 79 39.34 53.12 1.37
CA LEU A 79 40.44 53.78 0.67
C LEU A 79 41.82 53.13 0.89
N PHE A 80 41.95 52.17 1.80
CA PHE A 80 43.23 51.53 2.09
C PHE A 80 43.14 50.01 1.93
N PRO A 81 44.13 49.38 1.28
CA PRO A 81 44.21 47.92 1.24
C PRO A 81 44.26 47.40 2.68
N VAL A 82 43.46 46.36 2.96
CA VAL A 82 43.46 45.68 4.25
C VAL A 82 44.87 45.13 4.50
N SER A 83 45.56 45.71 5.48
CA SER A 83 46.86 45.22 5.93
C SER A 83 46.63 44.23 7.06
N TYR A 84 47.01 42.97 6.84
CA TYR A 84 46.91 41.92 7.86
C TYR A 84 48.17 41.95 8.74
N PRO A 85 48.07 41.51 10.01
CA PRO A 85 49.26 41.30 10.83
C PRO A 85 50.23 40.30 10.18
N PRO A 86 51.55 40.41 10.43
CA PRO A 86 52.56 39.56 9.78
C PRO A 86 52.31 38.05 9.94
N GLU A 87 51.72 37.63 11.05
CA GLU A 87 51.36 36.24 11.34
C GLU A 87 50.25 35.68 10.43
N TYR A 88 49.35 36.52 9.93
CA TYR A 88 48.25 36.13 9.04
C TYR A 88 48.48 36.51 7.57
N GLN A 89 49.59 37.19 7.27
CA GLN A 89 49.89 37.66 5.92
C GLN A 89 49.96 36.48 4.93
N LYS A 90 50.58 35.37 5.34
CA LYS A 90 50.68 34.16 4.51
C LYS A 90 49.31 33.56 4.18
N ASP A 91 48.40 33.54 5.16
CA ASP A 91 47.04 33.03 5.02
C ASP A 91 46.19 33.94 4.14
N ALA A 92 46.28 35.25 4.33
CA ALA A 92 45.58 36.23 3.51
C ALA A 92 46.04 36.21 2.05
N ASP A 93 47.34 36.06 1.81
CA ASP A 93 47.89 35.96 0.46
C ASP A 93 47.46 34.65 -0.22
N TRP A 94 47.44 33.54 0.52
CA TRP A 94 46.92 32.27 0.02
C TRP A 94 45.43 32.38 -0.36
N LEU A 95 44.58 32.97 0.50
CA LEU A 95 43.16 33.14 0.20
C LEU A 95 42.91 33.98 -1.05
N LYS A 96 43.65 35.09 -1.22
CA LYS A 96 43.54 35.94 -2.42
C LYS A 96 43.98 35.20 -3.68
N GLN A 97 45.06 34.43 -3.59
CA GLN A 97 45.51 33.60 -4.70
C GLN A 97 44.47 32.54 -5.06
N LYS A 98 43.95 31.82 -4.06
CA LYS A 98 42.94 30.78 -4.26
C LYS A 98 41.65 31.34 -4.85
N LEU A 99 41.21 32.52 -4.39
CA LEU A 99 40.04 33.20 -4.93
C LEU A 99 40.21 33.53 -6.42
N LYS A 100 41.39 34.01 -6.82
CA LYS A 100 41.72 34.31 -8.22
C LYS A 100 41.74 33.04 -9.08
N GLU A 101 42.33 31.96 -8.55
CA GLU A 101 42.34 30.65 -9.21
C GLU A 101 40.91 30.11 -9.41
N LEU A 102 40.09 30.11 -8.36
CA LEU A 102 38.71 29.65 -8.40
C LEU A 102 37.86 30.48 -9.37
N ALA A 103 37.99 31.81 -9.35
CA ALA A 103 37.28 32.69 -10.28
C ALA A 103 37.63 32.37 -11.75
N ASN A 104 38.91 32.17 -12.05
CA ASN A 104 39.35 31.76 -13.38
C ASN A 104 38.76 30.39 -13.76
N ASN A 105 38.78 29.43 -12.84
CA ASN A 105 38.24 28.08 -13.08
C ASN A 105 36.72 28.09 -13.30
N VAL A 106 35.97 28.94 -12.60
CA VAL A 106 34.53 29.15 -12.84
C VAL A 106 34.32 29.69 -14.24
N THR A 107 34.99 30.79 -14.63
CA THR A 107 34.87 31.38 -15.97
C THR A 107 35.23 30.40 -17.08
N LEU A 108 36.30 29.61 -16.91
CA LEU A 108 36.69 28.57 -17.87
C LEU A 108 35.63 27.47 -17.98
N THR A 109 34.99 27.08 -16.87
CA THR A 109 33.94 26.06 -16.85
C THR A 109 32.63 26.58 -17.45
N GLU A 110 32.32 27.86 -17.29
CA GLU A 110 31.18 28.50 -17.95
C GLU A 110 31.37 28.53 -19.48
N GLN A 111 32.59 28.81 -19.96
CA GLN A 111 32.94 28.87 -21.38
C GLN A 111 33.12 27.49 -22.04
N TRP A 112 33.02 26.40 -21.27
CA TRP A 112 33.37 25.04 -21.68
C TRP A 112 32.54 24.49 -22.87
N HIS A 113 31.40 25.12 -23.20
CA HIS A 113 30.64 24.79 -24.40
C HIS A 113 31.39 25.05 -25.74
N CYS A 114 32.48 25.82 -25.73
CA CYS A 114 33.16 26.26 -26.96
C CYS A 114 34.47 25.55 -27.29
N LEU A 115 35.07 24.79 -26.37
CA LEU A 115 36.44 24.28 -26.51
C LEU A 115 36.46 22.80 -26.15
N GLY A 116 36.48 21.93 -27.17
CA GLY A 116 36.44 20.46 -27.06
C GLY A 116 37.67 19.81 -26.42
N SER A 117 38.24 20.39 -25.37
CA SER A 117 39.34 19.84 -24.57
C SER A 117 38.79 19.27 -23.25
N SER A 118 39.07 17.98 -23.00
CA SER A 118 38.72 17.34 -21.73
C SER A 118 39.59 17.94 -20.62
N PHE A 119 38.94 18.66 -19.70
CA PHE A 119 39.56 19.07 -18.44
C PHE A 119 39.09 18.06 -17.40
N GLU A 120 39.81 16.94 -17.29
CA GLU A 120 39.40 15.80 -16.48
C GLU A 120 39.70 16.04 -15.01
N PHE A 121 38.66 16.36 -14.23
CA PHE A 121 38.69 15.97 -12.82
C PHE A 121 38.54 14.45 -12.77
N ALA A 122 39.66 13.75 -12.56
CA ALA A 122 39.67 12.29 -12.45
C ALA A 122 38.61 11.78 -11.44
N PHE A 123 38.36 12.54 -10.36
CA PHE A 123 37.35 12.18 -9.35
C PHE A 123 35.91 12.25 -9.87
N LEU A 124 35.58 13.12 -10.85
CA LEU A 124 34.22 13.20 -11.40
C LEU A 124 33.85 11.93 -12.19
N GLY A 125 34.84 11.36 -12.90
CA GLY A 125 34.69 10.06 -13.54
C GLY A 125 34.36 8.96 -12.52
N GLU A 126 34.99 9.00 -11.34
CA GLU A 126 34.70 8.07 -10.24
C GLU A 126 33.38 8.39 -9.51
N LEU A 127 32.91 9.63 -9.51
CA LEU A 127 31.57 9.95 -9.01
C LEU A 127 30.52 9.31 -9.91
N SER A 128 30.71 9.38 -11.24
CA SER A 128 29.80 8.74 -12.18
C SER A 128 29.70 7.21 -11.98
N SER A 129 30.77 6.55 -11.51
CA SER A 129 30.73 5.12 -11.18
C SER A 129 30.05 4.85 -9.83
N LEU A 130 30.20 5.74 -8.84
CA LEU A 130 29.44 5.68 -7.58
C LEU A 130 27.93 5.85 -7.78
N LEU A 131 27.51 6.63 -8.79
CA LEU A 131 26.10 6.72 -9.19
C LEU A 131 25.59 5.47 -9.91
N ARG A 132 26.49 4.59 -10.37
CA ARG A 132 26.16 3.36 -11.11
C ARG A 132 26.28 2.09 -10.27
N THR A 133 26.96 2.13 -9.13
CA THR A 133 27.18 0.94 -8.29
C THR A 133 25.86 0.48 -7.67
N LYS A 134 25.30 -0.59 -8.25
CA LYS A 134 24.18 -1.32 -7.68
C LYS A 134 24.55 -1.80 -6.28
N GLY A 135 23.78 -1.36 -5.29
CA GLY A 135 23.74 -1.98 -3.98
C GLY A 135 24.51 -1.34 -2.83
N ILE A 136 25.05 -0.14 -3.05
CA ILE A 136 25.60 0.67 -1.96
C ILE A 136 24.45 1.45 -1.31
N SER A 137 24.33 1.36 0.03
CA SER A 137 23.35 2.13 0.80
C SER A 137 23.49 3.62 0.51
N ALA A 138 22.37 4.31 0.59
CA ALA A 138 22.25 5.66 0.15
C ALA A 138 23.30 6.60 0.79
N GLU A 139 23.37 6.45 2.11
CA GLU A 139 24.24 7.14 3.02
C GLU A 139 25.72 6.86 2.77
N LYS A 140 26.08 5.62 2.39
CA LYS A 140 27.46 5.25 2.10
C LYS A 140 27.96 5.90 0.82
N ALA A 141 27.11 5.99 -0.21
CA ALA A 141 27.44 6.70 -1.43
C ALA A 141 27.65 8.19 -1.14
N ALA A 142 26.73 8.81 -0.39
CA ALA A 142 26.83 10.21 0.04
C ALA A 142 28.13 10.52 0.78
N GLN A 143 28.46 9.67 1.75
CA GLN A 143 29.67 9.80 2.55
C GLN A 143 30.93 9.67 1.68
N SER A 144 30.94 8.72 0.74
CA SER A 144 32.04 8.59 -0.22
C SER A 144 32.21 9.83 -1.11
N VAL A 145 31.11 10.42 -1.59
CA VAL A 145 31.16 11.68 -2.36
C VAL A 145 31.70 12.81 -1.51
N LYS A 146 31.23 12.96 -0.27
CA LYS A 146 31.68 13.97 0.68
C LYS A 146 33.19 13.87 0.94
N GLU A 147 33.69 12.66 1.19
CA GLU A 147 35.11 12.41 1.43
C GLU A 147 35.96 12.78 0.21
N LYS A 148 35.53 12.41 -1.00
CA LYS A 148 36.25 12.74 -2.25
C LYS A 148 36.28 14.24 -2.52
N LEU A 149 35.15 14.93 -2.38
CA LEU A 149 35.08 16.39 -2.54
C LEU A 149 35.98 17.11 -1.52
N THR A 150 36.00 16.61 -0.27
CA THR A 150 36.85 17.15 0.78
C THR A 150 38.33 16.91 0.47
N ALA A 151 38.70 15.71 0.03
CA ALA A 151 40.08 15.38 -0.33
C ALA A 151 40.59 16.25 -1.49
N GLU A 152 39.76 16.47 -2.52
CA GLU A 152 40.13 17.34 -3.65
C GLU A 152 40.31 18.79 -3.22
N ALA A 153 39.44 19.31 -2.34
CA ALA A 153 39.51 20.68 -1.84
C ALA A 153 40.71 20.96 -0.92
N LEU A 154 41.32 19.91 -0.36
CA LEU A 154 42.44 19.97 0.60
C LEU A 154 43.74 19.41 0.00
N ARG A 155 43.90 19.49 -1.32
CA ARG A 155 45.06 18.94 -2.02
C ARG A 155 46.34 19.79 -1.93
N ASP A 156 46.23 21.07 -1.58
CA ASP A 156 47.37 22.00 -1.57
C ASP A 156 48.35 21.70 -0.42
N ASP A 157 49.66 21.85 -0.66
CA ASP A 157 50.72 21.57 0.33
C ASP A 157 50.67 22.48 1.57
N TYR A 158 50.04 23.65 1.44
CA TYR A 158 49.80 24.61 2.52
C TYR A 158 48.34 25.04 2.52
N LEU A 159 47.69 24.88 3.66
CA LEU A 159 46.28 25.22 3.86
C LEU A 159 46.12 25.99 5.18
N PRO A 160 45.47 27.16 5.18
CA PRO A 160 45.09 27.83 6.42
C PRO A 160 44.13 26.96 7.25
N GLU A 161 44.38 26.85 8.56
CA GLU A 161 43.63 25.96 9.47
C GLU A 161 42.11 26.24 9.46
N TYR A 162 41.72 27.52 9.39
CA TYR A 162 40.32 27.91 9.36
C TYR A 162 39.62 27.47 8.05
N TYR A 163 40.34 27.48 6.92
CA TYR A 163 39.80 27.05 5.63
C TYR A 163 39.59 25.54 5.64
N GLU A 164 40.58 24.79 6.12
CA GLU A 164 40.49 23.34 6.24
C GLU A 164 39.28 22.94 7.09
N LYS A 165 39.10 23.58 8.25
CA LYS A 165 37.98 23.30 9.15
C LYS A 165 36.63 23.56 8.46
N LYS A 166 36.47 24.68 7.77
CA LYS A 166 35.22 25.01 7.07
C LYS A 166 34.94 24.07 5.91
N VAL A 167 35.96 23.71 5.12
CA VAL A 167 35.82 22.74 4.03
C VAL A 167 35.30 21.40 4.54
N ARG A 168 35.88 20.85 5.61
CA ARG A 168 35.46 19.55 6.18
C ARG A 168 34.02 19.54 6.69
N VAL A 169 33.54 20.68 7.20
CA VAL A 169 32.21 20.79 7.81
C VAL A 169 31.14 21.16 6.78
N GLU A 170 31.42 22.12 5.89
CA GLU A 170 30.38 22.85 5.15
C GLU A 170 30.40 22.62 3.63
N LEU A 171 31.50 22.11 3.07
CA LEU A 171 31.67 22.03 1.61
C LEU A 171 30.55 21.23 0.94
N PHE A 172 30.23 20.05 1.46
CA PHE A 172 29.25 19.16 0.85
C PHE A 172 27.86 19.80 0.75
N GLU A 173 27.37 20.39 1.83
CA GLU A 173 26.06 21.05 1.86
C GLU A 173 26.01 22.25 0.91
N ARG A 174 27.09 23.04 0.84
CA ARG A 174 27.18 24.17 -0.10
C ARG A 174 27.18 23.70 -1.55
N VAL A 175 27.89 22.61 -1.87
CA VAL A 175 27.88 21.99 -3.21
C VAL A 175 26.45 21.59 -3.58
N CYS A 176 25.71 20.96 -2.66
CA CYS A 176 24.32 20.56 -2.89
C CYS A 176 23.40 21.77 -3.15
N GLU A 177 23.54 22.87 -2.39
CA GLU A 177 22.74 24.08 -2.60
C GLU A 177 23.06 24.79 -3.92
N TYR A 178 24.33 24.89 -4.30
CA TYR A 178 24.70 25.42 -5.62
C TYR A 178 24.20 24.53 -6.75
N PHE A 179 24.31 23.22 -6.61
CA PHE A 179 23.86 22.30 -7.65
C PHE A 179 22.35 22.33 -7.83
N LYS A 180 21.59 22.49 -6.74
CA LYS A 180 20.15 22.75 -6.81
C LYS A 180 19.82 24.03 -7.58
N ARG A 181 20.66 25.06 -7.52
CA ARG A 181 20.51 26.25 -8.39
C ARG A 181 20.77 25.88 -9.85
N GLU A 182 21.82 25.11 -10.14
CA GLU A 182 22.12 24.63 -11.50
C GLU A 182 20.97 23.80 -12.10
N ILE A 183 20.34 22.90 -11.34
CA ILE A 183 19.15 22.15 -11.80
C ILE A 183 18.03 23.13 -12.19
N LYS A 184 17.84 24.22 -11.46
CA LYS A 184 16.79 25.20 -11.76
C LYS A 184 17.11 26.06 -12.98
N LEU A 185 18.38 26.43 -13.15
CA LEU A 185 18.84 27.37 -14.16
C LEU A 185 19.12 26.69 -15.51
N THR A 186 19.50 25.42 -15.52
CA THR A 186 19.93 24.69 -16.72
C THR A 186 18.85 23.70 -17.16
N PRO A 187 18.06 23.99 -18.22
CA PRO A 187 16.92 23.16 -18.61
C PRO A 187 17.26 21.71 -18.95
N SER A 188 18.43 21.45 -19.54
CA SER A 188 18.89 20.09 -19.87
C SER A 188 19.09 19.25 -18.62
N ILE A 189 19.71 19.80 -17.58
CA ILE A 189 19.91 19.14 -16.29
C ILE A 189 18.57 18.89 -15.61
N ARG A 190 17.68 19.89 -15.59
CA ARG A 190 16.32 19.72 -15.07
C ARG A 190 15.59 18.57 -15.75
N HIS A 191 15.70 18.47 -17.07
CA HIS A 191 15.09 17.38 -17.83
C HIS A 191 15.68 16.02 -17.41
N VAL A 192 17.00 15.89 -17.31
CA VAL A 192 17.66 14.66 -16.83
C VAL A 192 17.15 14.26 -15.45
N PHE A 193 17.09 15.20 -14.51
CA PHE A 193 16.60 14.93 -13.17
C PHE A 193 15.13 14.52 -13.16
N ASN A 194 14.27 15.21 -13.92
CA ASN A 194 12.85 14.84 -14.03
C ASN A 194 12.68 13.45 -14.65
N SER A 195 13.47 13.10 -15.67
CA SER A 195 13.43 11.77 -16.29
C SER A 195 13.86 10.68 -15.32
N LEU A 196 14.93 10.91 -14.54
CA LEU A 196 15.37 9.97 -13.51
C LEU A 196 14.32 9.78 -12.41
N LEU A 197 13.73 10.88 -11.93
CA LEU A 197 12.64 10.86 -10.94
C LEU A 197 11.42 10.11 -11.45
N THR A 198 11.03 10.36 -12.70
CA THR A 198 9.88 9.69 -13.33
C THR A 198 10.14 8.19 -13.45
N ALA A 199 11.34 7.79 -13.87
CA ALA A 199 11.72 6.38 -13.96
C ALA A 199 11.72 5.70 -12.58
N GLN A 200 12.19 6.39 -11.54
CA GLN A 200 12.17 5.88 -10.16
C GLN A 200 10.74 5.73 -9.64
N ILE A 201 9.88 6.72 -9.84
CA ILE A 201 8.46 6.66 -9.47
C ILE A 201 7.79 5.49 -10.19
N HIS A 202 8.09 5.29 -11.48
CA HIS A 202 7.53 4.19 -12.25
C HIS A 202 7.97 2.82 -11.70
N ALA A 203 9.26 2.66 -11.38
CA ALA A 203 9.77 1.42 -10.78
C ALA A 203 9.12 1.14 -9.41
N MET A 204 8.95 2.16 -8.57
CA MET A 204 8.26 2.02 -7.28
C MET A 204 6.79 1.64 -7.45
N LEU A 205 6.11 2.22 -8.45
CA LEU A 205 4.73 1.87 -8.77
C LEU A 205 4.62 0.43 -9.27
N GLU A 206 5.56 -0.04 -10.09
CA GLU A 206 5.62 -1.44 -10.54
C GLU A 206 5.80 -2.40 -9.35
N ASP A 207 6.70 -2.10 -8.42
CA ASP A 207 6.92 -2.89 -7.20
C ASP A 207 5.63 -2.97 -6.34
N GLN A 208 4.98 -1.83 -6.14
CA GLN A 208 3.69 -1.79 -5.42
C GLN A 208 2.60 -2.56 -6.15
N GLN A 209 2.55 -2.50 -7.48
CA GLN A 209 1.60 -3.28 -8.27
C GLN A 209 1.84 -4.79 -8.14
N GLN A 210 3.10 -5.23 -8.11
CA GLN A 210 3.44 -6.64 -7.88
C GLN A 210 3.03 -7.10 -6.46
N GLU A 211 3.24 -6.27 -5.45
CA GLU A 211 2.81 -6.55 -4.08
C GLU A 211 1.28 -6.67 -3.97
N ILE A 212 0.54 -5.74 -4.59
CA ILE A 212 -0.94 -5.78 -4.64
C ILE A 212 -1.43 -7.04 -5.37
N GLN A 213 -0.77 -7.43 -6.47
CA GLN A 213 -1.11 -8.67 -7.18
C GLN A 213 -0.85 -9.91 -6.33
N GLY A 214 0.25 -9.94 -5.56
CA GLY A 214 0.54 -11.01 -4.60
C GLY A 214 -0.56 -11.13 -3.53
N LEU A 215 -0.95 -10.01 -2.91
CA LEU A 215 -2.02 -9.98 -1.92
C LEU A 215 -3.38 -10.43 -2.49
N ARG A 216 -3.71 -10.04 -3.73
CA ARG A 216 -4.92 -10.51 -4.41
C ARG A 216 -4.90 -12.02 -4.65
N ALA A 217 -3.76 -12.58 -5.04
CA ALA A 217 -3.62 -14.02 -5.22
C ALA A 217 -3.82 -14.77 -3.89
N ASP A 218 -3.27 -14.25 -2.79
CA ASP A 218 -3.46 -14.83 -1.45
C ASP A 218 -4.92 -14.75 -0.97
N GLN A 219 -5.60 -13.62 -1.20
CA GLN A 219 -7.04 -13.47 -0.92
C GLN A 219 -7.89 -14.47 -1.72
N GLN A 220 -7.62 -14.60 -3.03
CA GLN A 220 -8.34 -15.54 -3.89
C GLN A 220 -8.15 -16.99 -3.41
N LYS A 221 -6.94 -17.34 -3.00
CA LYS A 221 -6.63 -18.65 -2.42
C LYS A 221 -7.38 -18.89 -1.11
N ALA A 222 -7.43 -17.90 -0.22
CA ALA A 222 -8.18 -17.98 1.03
C ALA A 222 -9.68 -18.18 0.79
N PHE A 223 -10.25 -17.48 -0.20
CA PHE A 223 -11.65 -17.63 -0.59
C PHE A 223 -11.95 -19.05 -1.13
N GLN A 224 -11.06 -19.60 -1.98
CA GLN A 224 -11.23 -20.98 -2.47
C GLN A 224 -11.16 -22.00 -1.33
N ASN A 225 -10.22 -21.84 -0.39
CA ASN A 225 -10.14 -22.72 0.77
C ASN A 225 -11.43 -22.69 1.61
N LEU A 226 -11.99 -21.50 1.85
CA LEU A 226 -13.22 -21.34 2.61
C LEU A 226 -14.43 -21.96 1.87
N LYS A 227 -14.46 -21.83 0.55
CA LYS A 227 -15.47 -22.48 -0.29
C LYS A 227 -15.41 -24.01 -0.19
N GLU A 228 -14.21 -24.59 -0.23
CA GLU A 228 -14.03 -26.04 -0.06
C GLU A 228 -14.44 -26.51 1.34
N GLU A 229 -14.10 -25.75 2.38
CA GLU A 229 -14.49 -26.06 3.76
C GLU A 229 -16.01 -26.01 3.94
N PHE A 230 -16.67 -24.99 3.36
CA PHE A 230 -18.12 -24.88 3.37
C PHE A 230 -18.80 -26.05 2.65
N LEU A 231 -18.29 -26.47 1.48
CA LEU A 231 -18.80 -27.64 0.77
C LEU A 231 -18.71 -28.91 1.62
N ARG A 232 -17.57 -29.14 2.31
CA ARG A 232 -17.39 -30.28 3.22
C ARG A 232 -18.38 -30.25 4.40
N LEU A 233 -18.61 -29.07 4.98
CA LEU A 233 -19.59 -28.91 6.06
C LEU A 233 -21.02 -29.21 5.57
N SER A 234 -21.37 -28.72 4.39
CA SER A 234 -22.67 -28.98 3.75
C SER A 234 -22.91 -30.48 3.51
N GLU A 235 -21.92 -31.20 3.00
CA GLU A 235 -21.98 -32.67 2.83
C GLU A 235 -22.18 -33.38 4.18
N THR A 236 -21.42 -32.98 5.20
CA THR A 236 -21.51 -33.55 6.56
C THR A 236 -22.90 -33.34 7.18
N ILE A 237 -23.48 -32.15 6.99
CA ILE A 237 -24.83 -31.82 7.44
C ILE A 237 -25.86 -32.67 6.69
N THR A 238 -25.71 -32.78 5.36
CA THR A 238 -26.62 -33.58 4.52
C THR A 238 -26.62 -35.05 4.92
N ASP A 239 -25.45 -35.63 5.20
CA ASP A 239 -25.34 -37.00 5.71
C ASP A 239 -25.98 -37.16 7.09
N SER A 240 -25.83 -36.16 7.97
CA SER A 240 -26.49 -36.14 9.27
C SER A 240 -28.02 -36.10 9.15
N PHE A 241 -28.56 -35.39 8.15
CA PHE A 241 -30.00 -35.38 7.87
C PHE A 241 -30.50 -36.71 7.28
N LYS A 242 -29.77 -37.32 6.34
CA LYS A 242 -30.11 -38.67 5.83
C LYS A 242 -30.13 -39.71 6.96
N ASN A 243 -29.21 -39.57 7.91
CA ASN A 243 -29.18 -40.39 9.11
C ASN A 243 -30.39 -40.14 10.02
N ALA A 244 -30.93 -38.92 10.09
CA ALA A 244 -32.17 -38.65 10.80
C ALA A 244 -33.41 -39.30 10.13
N GLU A 245 -33.45 -39.39 8.80
CA GLU A 245 -34.52 -40.09 8.06
C GLU A 245 -34.51 -41.62 8.27
N LEU A 246 -33.37 -42.21 8.65
CA LEU A 246 -33.23 -43.65 8.94
C LEU A 246 -33.84 -44.07 10.31
N GLY A 247 -34.54 -43.17 11.00
CA GLY A 247 -35.19 -43.48 12.28
C GLY A 247 -34.20 -43.67 13.44
N LEU A 248 -32.99 -43.12 13.32
CA LEU A 248 -31.99 -43.15 14.38
C LEU A 248 -32.51 -42.41 15.63
N LYS A 249 -32.08 -42.87 16.80
CA LYS A 249 -32.32 -42.19 18.09
C LYS A 249 -31.01 -41.63 18.61
N ARG A 250 -31.07 -40.49 19.30
CA ARG A 250 -29.91 -39.85 19.91
C ARG A 250 -29.73 -40.40 21.31
N LEU A 251 -28.68 -41.18 21.52
CA LEU A 251 -28.24 -41.64 22.83
C LEU A 251 -27.32 -40.60 23.45
N LYS A 252 -27.65 -40.13 24.65
CA LYS A 252 -26.80 -39.32 25.52
C LYS A 252 -26.33 -40.14 26.72
N ILE A 253 -25.03 -40.20 26.95
CA ILE A 253 -24.40 -40.86 28.09
C ILE A 253 -23.71 -39.77 28.92
N GLU A 254 -24.18 -39.52 30.13
CA GLU A 254 -23.56 -38.60 31.08
C GLU A 254 -22.61 -39.40 31.99
N LEU A 255 -21.32 -39.07 31.99
CA LEU A 255 -20.34 -39.70 32.87
C LEU A 255 -20.29 -38.97 34.23
N ASP A 256 -20.20 -39.75 35.31
CA ASP A 256 -20.01 -39.26 36.68
C ASP A 256 -18.52 -39.01 36.93
N ALA A 257 -17.98 -37.99 36.26
CA ALA A 257 -16.56 -37.73 36.35
C ALA A 257 -16.21 -36.25 36.18
N ASP A 258 -15.20 -35.84 36.95
CA ASP A 258 -14.72 -34.47 37.06
C ASP A 258 -13.75 -34.18 35.90
N TRP A 259 -13.99 -33.10 35.17
CA TRP A 259 -13.26 -32.77 33.93
C TRP A 259 -11.75 -32.70 34.13
N ASP A 260 -11.35 -32.22 35.31
CA ASP A 260 -9.94 -32.00 35.69
C ASP A 260 -9.15 -33.30 35.90
N LYS A 261 -9.81 -34.47 35.83
CA LYS A 261 -9.20 -35.78 36.05
C LYS A 261 -8.93 -36.58 34.77
N PHE A 262 -9.34 -36.09 33.60
CA PHE A 262 -9.04 -36.76 32.33
C PHE A 262 -8.04 -35.99 31.48
N SER A 263 -7.05 -36.70 30.97
CA SER A 263 -6.25 -36.22 29.84
C SER A 263 -7.03 -36.34 28.53
N VAL A 264 -6.72 -35.47 27.56
CA VAL A 264 -7.26 -35.53 26.19
C VAL A 264 -7.00 -36.90 25.55
N SER A 265 -5.87 -37.53 25.88
CA SER A 265 -5.51 -38.88 25.43
C SER A 265 -6.41 -39.98 25.99
N GLU A 266 -6.81 -39.90 27.26
CA GLU A 266 -7.72 -40.88 27.87
C GLU A 266 -9.13 -40.76 27.29
N LEU A 267 -9.61 -39.53 27.05
CA LEU A 267 -10.88 -39.29 26.38
C LEU A 267 -10.89 -39.81 24.94
N SER A 268 -9.79 -39.61 24.22
CA SER A 268 -9.63 -40.15 22.85
C SER A 268 -9.63 -41.67 22.85
N ALA A 269 -8.95 -42.32 23.80
CA ALA A 269 -8.93 -43.78 23.90
C ALA A 269 -10.30 -44.37 24.25
N ILE A 270 -11.05 -43.73 25.15
CA ILE A 270 -12.42 -44.11 25.50
C ILE A 270 -13.33 -43.96 24.27
N MET A 271 -13.19 -42.86 23.51
CA MET A 271 -13.95 -42.64 22.29
C MET A 271 -13.62 -43.64 21.18
N GLU A 272 -12.36 -44.02 21.00
CA GLU A 272 -11.96 -45.05 20.03
C GLU A 272 -12.48 -46.43 20.40
N GLU A 273 -12.42 -46.83 21.68
CA GLU A 273 -12.98 -48.13 22.12
C GLU A 273 -14.50 -48.17 21.96
N LEU A 274 -15.20 -47.07 22.25
CA LEU A 274 -16.63 -46.91 21.98
C LEU A 274 -16.95 -47.01 20.48
N ALA A 275 -16.19 -46.32 19.64
CA ALA A 275 -16.35 -46.38 18.19
C ALA A 275 -16.10 -47.79 17.66
N LYS A 276 -15.10 -48.51 18.20
CA LYS A 276 -14.72 -49.86 17.77
C LYS A 276 -15.72 -50.94 18.20
N LYS A 277 -16.23 -50.88 19.43
CA LYS A 277 -17.17 -51.89 19.97
C LYS A 277 -18.62 -51.66 19.57
N ILE A 278 -18.98 -50.41 19.29
CA ILE A 278 -20.38 -50.01 19.15
C ILE A 278 -20.66 -49.34 17.80
N GLY A 279 -19.64 -48.93 17.05
CA GLY A 279 -19.78 -48.38 15.69
C GLY A 279 -20.26 -46.93 15.67
N ILE A 280 -19.92 -46.13 16.68
CA ILE A 280 -20.54 -44.81 16.90
C ILE A 280 -19.49 -43.67 16.92
N LYS A 281 -19.79 -42.55 16.23
CA LYS A 281 -19.02 -41.29 16.30
C LYS A 281 -19.57 -40.35 17.38
N ALA A 282 -18.73 -39.89 18.30
CA ALA A 282 -19.13 -38.90 19.32
C ALA A 282 -19.25 -37.49 18.72
N SER A 283 -20.22 -36.71 19.19
CA SER A 283 -20.57 -35.43 18.54
C SER A 283 -20.38 -34.17 19.40
N ARG A 284 -20.30 -34.25 20.74
CA ARG A 284 -20.19 -33.04 21.58
C ARG A 284 -19.71 -33.34 23.01
N ILE A 285 -18.97 -32.41 23.62
CA ILE A 285 -18.60 -32.40 25.05
C ILE A 285 -19.00 -31.02 25.63
N ARG A 286 -19.58 -30.97 26.84
CA ARG A 286 -19.97 -29.72 27.53
C ARG A 286 -19.16 -29.54 28.83
N ALA A 287 -18.96 -28.29 29.25
CA ALA A 287 -18.26 -27.97 30.49
C ALA A 287 -19.10 -28.35 31.74
N GLY A 288 -18.48 -29.04 32.71
CA GLY A 288 -19.09 -29.41 33.99
C GLY A 288 -19.68 -30.83 34.08
N SER A 289 -19.91 -31.51 32.95
CA SER A 289 -20.19 -32.95 32.90
C SER A 289 -19.85 -33.51 31.51
N ILE A 290 -19.24 -34.71 31.46
CA ILE A 290 -18.91 -35.33 30.17
C ILE A 290 -20.17 -36.02 29.65
N VAL A 291 -20.85 -35.35 28.72
CA VAL A 291 -22.03 -35.91 28.03
C VAL A 291 -21.61 -36.36 26.64
N LEU A 292 -21.54 -37.67 26.42
CA LEU A 292 -21.29 -38.26 25.12
C LEU A 292 -22.63 -38.40 24.37
N SER A 293 -22.75 -37.79 23.19
CA SER A 293 -23.96 -37.82 22.38
C SER A 293 -23.73 -38.53 21.05
N PHE A 294 -24.64 -39.42 20.70
CA PHE A 294 -24.50 -40.39 19.63
C PHE A 294 -25.82 -40.63 18.90
N ASP A 295 -25.83 -40.70 17.58
CA ASP A 295 -27.02 -41.09 16.82
C ASP A 295 -26.88 -42.58 16.43
N CYS A 296 -27.78 -43.44 16.94
CA CYS A 296 -27.73 -44.89 16.77
C CYS A 296 -29.07 -45.48 16.29
N PRO A 297 -29.07 -46.62 15.57
CA PRO A 297 -30.30 -47.36 15.30
C PRO A 297 -30.99 -47.76 16.61
N PRO A 298 -32.34 -47.83 16.65
CA PRO A 298 -33.08 -48.13 17.86
C PRO A 298 -32.59 -49.38 18.59
N GLU A 299 -32.24 -50.43 17.85
CA GLU A 299 -31.78 -51.71 18.41
C GLU A 299 -30.44 -51.57 19.13
N VAL A 300 -29.57 -50.69 18.64
CA VAL A 300 -28.27 -50.39 19.25
C VAL A 300 -28.47 -49.56 20.51
N CYS A 301 -29.35 -48.56 20.45
CA CYS A 301 -29.65 -47.73 21.62
C CYS A 301 -30.29 -48.57 22.75
N ASP A 302 -31.19 -49.50 22.42
CA ASP A 302 -31.80 -50.43 23.38
C ASP A 302 -30.76 -51.37 24.01
N ARG A 303 -29.79 -51.85 23.22
CA ARG A 303 -28.68 -52.67 23.71
C ARG A 303 -27.81 -51.89 24.69
N ILE A 304 -27.45 -50.64 24.38
CA ILE A 304 -26.62 -49.81 25.28
C ILE A 304 -27.38 -49.48 26.56
N GLN A 305 -28.67 -49.19 26.47
CA GLN A 305 -29.50 -48.95 27.65
C GLN A 305 -29.62 -50.20 28.54
N ARG A 306 -29.63 -51.40 27.94
CA ARG A 306 -29.56 -52.67 28.68
C ARG A 306 -28.21 -52.85 29.37
N MET A 307 -27.10 -52.59 28.68
CA MET A 307 -25.75 -52.63 29.27
C MET A 307 -25.61 -51.64 30.43
N PHE A 308 -26.21 -50.45 30.33
CA PHE A 308 -26.24 -49.48 31.41
C PHE A 308 -27.02 -50.00 32.62
N ARG A 309 -28.24 -50.53 32.42
CA ARG A 309 -29.06 -51.10 33.50
C ARG A 309 -28.39 -52.28 34.22
N ASN A 310 -27.59 -53.06 33.50
CA ASN A 310 -26.86 -54.20 34.04
C ASN A 310 -25.51 -53.82 34.67
N GLY A 311 -25.06 -52.57 34.57
CA GLY A 311 -23.74 -52.12 35.04
C GLY A 311 -22.58 -52.42 34.08
N GLU A 312 -22.76 -53.32 33.11
CA GLU A 312 -21.76 -53.70 32.08
C GLU A 312 -21.18 -52.50 31.34
N LEU A 313 -21.98 -51.46 31.10
CA LEU A 313 -21.52 -50.28 30.36
C LEU A 313 -20.44 -49.49 31.14
N SER A 314 -20.54 -49.44 32.47
CA SER A 314 -19.52 -48.77 33.29
C SER A 314 -18.23 -49.59 33.34
N GLU A 315 -18.33 -50.92 33.33
CA GLU A 315 -17.16 -51.82 33.26
C GLU A 315 -16.43 -51.68 31.92
N VAL A 316 -17.18 -51.59 30.81
CA VAL A 316 -16.61 -51.41 29.47
C VAL A 316 -15.91 -50.06 29.32
N LEU A 317 -16.46 -48.99 29.91
CA LEU A 317 -15.89 -47.64 29.83
C LEU A 317 -14.80 -47.37 30.86
N GLY A 318 -14.69 -48.20 31.90
CA GLY A 318 -13.78 -47.95 33.02
C GLY A 318 -14.12 -46.68 33.82
N VAL A 319 -15.31 -46.10 33.60
CA VAL A 319 -15.77 -44.85 34.21
C VAL A 319 -17.22 -45.03 34.65
N ARG A 320 -17.57 -44.48 35.82
CA ARG A 320 -18.95 -44.51 36.32
C ARG A 320 -19.85 -43.65 35.44
N ILE A 321 -20.97 -44.22 35.02
CA ILE A 321 -21.96 -43.53 34.20
C ILE A 321 -23.07 -43.02 35.12
N LYS A 322 -23.36 -41.73 35.03
CA LYS A 322 -24.39 -41.04 35.81
C LYS A 322 -25.77 -41.29 35.24
N ASP A 323 -25.92 -41.17 33.91
CA ASP A 323 -27.21 -41.30 33.24
C ASP A 323 -27.06 -41.72 31.77
N VAL A 324 -28.06 -42.41 31.23
CA VAL A 324 -28.17 -42.75 29.81
C VAL A 324 -29.57 -42.46 29.32
N ARG A 325 -29.70 -41.44 28.46
CA ARG A 325 -30.97 -40.99 27.88
C ARG A 325 -31.02 -41.29 26.40
N ILE A 326 -32.17 -41.77 25.95
CA ILE A 326 -32.48 -41.89 24.52
C ILE A 326 -33.45 -40.77 24.19
N GLU A 327 -33.02 -39.85 23.35
CA GLU A 327 -33.82 -38.75 22.82
C GLU A 327 -34.15 -39.04 21.35
N PRO A 328 -35.34 -38.66 20.85
CA PRO A 328 -35.58 -38.69 19.41
C PRO A 328 -34.60 -37.75 18.69
N VAL A 329 -34.01 -38.21 17.57
CA VAL A 329 -33.24 -37.35 16.66
C VAL A 329 -34.25 -36.42 15.97
N GLY A 330 -34.62 -35.30 16.61
CA GLY A 330 -35.55 -34.37 15.96
C GLY A 330 -36.34 -33.40 16.83
N ILE A 331 -36.29 -33.46 18.16
CA ILE A 331 -36.96 -32.44 18.98
C ILE A 331 -35.92 -31.43 19.45
N TRP A 332 -35.57 -30.51 18.56
CA TRP A 332 -35.21 -29.17 19.00
C TRP A 332 -36.53 -28.58 19.52
N GLU A 333 -36.68 -28.37 20.84
CA GLU A 333 -37.94 -27.89 21.44
C GLU A 333 -38.30 -26.45 21.00
N GLU A 334 -37.36 -25.74 20.39
CA GLU A 334 -37.69 -24.62 19.52
C GLU A 334 -37.83 -25.19 18.12
N LYS A 335 -39.05 -25.25 17.57
CA LYS A 335 -39.27 -25.39 16.13
C LYS A 335 -38.33 -24.36 15.48
N PRO A 336 -37.25 -24.77 14.81
CA PRO A 336 -36.57 -23.80 14.00
C PRO A 336 -37.52 -23.53 12.85
N ALA A 337 -37.82 -22.26 12.59
CA ALA A 337 -38.17 -21.84 11.24
C ALA A 337 -37.16 -22.56 10.33
N ASP A 338 -37.69 -23.40 9.43
CA ASP A 338 -37.00 -24.43 8.66
C ASP A 338 -35.50 -24.10 8.57
N ILE A 339 -34.60 -24.83 9.27
CA ILE A 339 -33.17 -24.47 9.28
C ILE A 339 -32.61 -24.44 7.85
N LYS A 340 -33.23 -25.16 6.92
CA LYS A 340 -32.95 -25.08 5.50
C LYS A 340 -33.41 -23.75 4.92
N GLU A 341 -34.56 -23.24 5.31
CA GLU A 341 -35.07 -21.88 5.06
C GLU A 341 -34.35 -20.80 5.86
N HIS A 342 -33.78 -21.06 7.05
CA HIS A 342 -33.06 -20.08 7.86
C HIS A 342 -31.57 -20.03 7.50
N LEU A 343 -30.97 -21.14 7.09
CA LEU A 343 -29.65 -21.17 6.44
C LEU A 343 -29.76 -20.78 4.97
N ALA A 344 -30.85 -21.13 4.26
CA ALA A 344 -31.17 -20.50 2.98
C ALA A 344 -31.32 -19.02 3.25
N ASN A 345 -32.25 -18.52 4.07
CA ASN A 345 -32.40 -17.09 4.38
C ASN A 345 -31.16 -16.45 5.01
N MET A 346 -30.26 -17.13 5.73
CA MET A 346 -28.98 -16.52 6.16
C MET A 346 -27.97 -16.45 5.01
N VAL A 347 -27.93 -17.46 4.15
CA VAL A 347 -27.10 -17.47 2.93
C VAL A 347 -27.77 -16.67 1.82
N THR A 348 -29.07 -16.44 1.84
CA THR A 348 -29.86 -15.84 0.78
C THR A 348 -30.33 -14.45 1.21
N ASP A 349 -30.23 -14.08 2.50
CA ASP A 349 -30.16 -12.69 2.99
C ASP A 349 -28.70 -12.21 3.09
N GLY A 350 -27.74 -13.09 3.41
CA GLY A 350 -26.30 -12.75 3.47
C GLY A 350 -25.57 -12.84 2.13
N VAL A 351 -26.10 -13.61 1.17
CA VAL A 351 -25.63 -13.73 -0.23
C VAL A 351 -26.79 -13.42 -1.18
N LYS A 352 -27.70 -12.51 -0.78
CA LYS A 352 -28.87 -12.11 -1.57
C LYS A 352 -28.50 -11.64 -2.97
N TYR A 353 -27.25 -11.20 -3.13
CA TYR A 353 -26.65 -10.99 -4.43
C TYR A 353 -25.21 -11.50 -4.41
N VAL A 354 -24.92 -12.52 -5.22
CA VAL A 354 -23.52 -12.80 -5.60
C VAL A 354 -23.11 -11.64 -6.51
N ILE A 355 -22.20 -10.79 -6.03
CA ILE A 355 -21.60 -9.75 -6.85
C ILE A 355 -20.69 -10.46 -7.87
N PHE A 356 -21.15 -10.56 -9.11
CA PHE A 356 -20.39 -11.16 -10.20
C PHE A 356 -19.28 -10.23 -10.67
N TRP A 357 -19.54 -8.93 -10.63
CA TRP A 357 -18.60 -7.93 -11.09
C TRP A 357 -18.83 -6.61 -10.35
N LEU A 358 -17.72 -5.95 -10.02
CA LEU A 358 -17.67 -4.62 -9.42
C LEU A 358 -16.81 -3.74 -10.32
N SER A 359 -17.37 -2.62 -10.79
CA SER A 359 -16.63 -1.69 -11.64
C SER A 359 -15.53 -0.96 -10.86
N PRO A 360 -14.52 -0.40 -11.54
CA PRO A 360 -13.70 0.66 -10.95
C PRO A 360 -14.57 1.81 -10.46
N LEU A 361 -14.13 2.48 -9.40
CA LEU A 361 -14.80 3.66 -8.86
C LEU A 361 -14.66 4.83 -9.86
N TRP A 362 -15.78 5.49 -10.16
CA TRP A 362 -15.80 6.71 -10.98
C TRP A 362 -16.22 7.90 -10.13
N GLU A 363 -15.34 8.88 -9.97
CA GLU A 363 -15.65 10.18 -9.36
C GLU A 363 -16.05 11.17 -10.45
N PRO A 364 -17.33 11.55 -10.59
CA PRO A 364 -17.72 12.64 -11.48
C PRO A 364 -17.00 13.94 -11.06
N GLN A 365 -16.55 14.71 -12.03
CA GLN A 365 -15.87 15.98 -11.78
C GLN A 365 -16.80 16.90 -10.99
N LEU A 366 -16.30 17.47 -9.88
CA LEU A 366 -17.05 18.36 -8.98
C LEU A 366 -18.14 17.67 -8.13
N ALA A 367 -18.24 16.34 -8.09
CA ALA A 367 -19.16 15.65 -7.19
C ALA A 367 -18.87 16.03 -5.73
N GLY A 368 -19.87 16.59 -5.04
CA GLY A 368 -19.72 17.11 -3.67
C GLY A 368 -18.89 18.38 -3.52
N GLN A 369 -18.62 19.10 -4.61
CA GLN A 369 -17.95 20.40 -4.55
C GLN A 369 -18.97 21.52 -4.79
N VAL A 370 -18.82 22.62 -4.05
CA VAL A 370 -19.66 23.82 -4.20
C VAL A 370 -19.37 24.47 -5.56
N ALA A 371 -20.08 24.04 -6.58
CA ALA A 371 -20.10 24.63 -7.92
C ALA A 371 -21.39 25.45 -8.10
N THR A 372 -21.36 26.46 -8.98
CA THR A 372 -22.61 27.14 -9.36
C THR A 372 -23.39 26.25 -10.33
N ALA A 373 -24.72 26.34 -10.36
CA ALA A 373 -25.57 25.50 -11.23
C ALA A 373 -25.23 25.61 -12.72
N ALA A 374 -24.57 26.70 -13.15
CA ALA A 374 -24.09 26.87 -14.52
C ALA A 374 -22.81 26.08 -14.84
N ASP A 375 -22.11 25.56 -13.82
CA ASP A 375 -20.76 25.00 -13.92
C ASP A 375 -20.73 23.46 -13.84
N ILE A 376 -21.85 22.78 -13.59
CA ILE A 376 -21.89 21.32 -13.48
C ILE A 376 -22.35 20.74 -14.82
N PRO A 377 -21.43 20.40 -15.74
CA PRO A 377 -21.83 19.75 -16.98
C PRO A 377 -22.39 18.37 -16.68
N ARG A 378 -23.35 17.95 -17.51
CA ARG A 378 -23.70 16.55 -17.66
C ARG A 378 -22.44 15.74 -17.96
N GLN A 379 -22.22 14.67 -17.22
CA GLN A 379 -21.05 13.80 -17.38
C GLN A 379 -21.48 12.38 -17.71
N ASP A 380 -20.71 11.72 -18.58
CA ASP A 380 -20.94 10.35 -18.98
C ASP A 380 -19.70 9.46 -18.82
N LYS A 381 -19.95 8.20 -18.50
CA LYS A 381 -18.94 7.16 -18.34
C LYS A 381 -19.45 5.85 -18.87
N THR A 382 -18.68 5.24 -19.74
CA THR A 382 -18.86 3.84 -20.13
C THR A 382 -17.98 2.97 -19.25
N PHE A 383 -18.60 1.99 -18.60
CA PHE A 383 -17.94 0.93 -17.88
C PHE A 383 -17.94 -0.33 -18.75
N VAL A 384 -16.76 -0.91 -18.94
CA VAL A 384 -16.59 -2.11 -19.76
C VAL A 384 -16.35 -3.30 -18.82
N SER A 385 -17.12 -4.36 -19.02
CA SER A 385 -16.99 -5.65 -18.34
C SER A 385 -16.77 -6.76 -19.38
N GLU A 386 -16.46 -7.96 -18.92
CA GLU A 386 -16.41 -9.14 -19.80
C GLU A 386 -17.79 -9.53 -20.37
N HIS A 387 -18.87 -9.00 -19.79
CA HIS A 387 -20.24 -9.27 -20.21
C HIS A 387 -20.82 -8.21 -21.16
N GLY A 388 -20.10 -7.12 -21.41
CA GLY A 388 -20.55 -6.00 -22.24
C GLY A 388 -20.30 -4.64 -21.60
N GLU A 389 -21.03 -3.63 -22.05
CA GLU A 389 -20.84 -2.22 -21.69
C GLU A 389 -22.04 -1.65 -20.94
N ILE A 390 -21.76 -0.81 -19.95
CA ILE A 390 -22.78 -0.05 -19.22
C ILE A 390 -22.42 1.42 -19.28
N LYS A 391 -23.26 2.22 -19.92
CA LYS A 391 -23.11 3.67 -19.99
C LYS A 391 -23.96 4.31 -18.90
N ILE A 392 -23.30 5.08 -18.04
CA ILE A 392 -23.96 5.93 -17.04
C ILE A 392 -23.74 7.38 -17.41
N VAL A 393 -24.81 8.15 -17.33
CA VAL A 393 -24.81 9.59 -17.43
C VAL A 393 -25.33 10.12 -16.10
N CYS A 394 -24.61 11.05 -15.50
CA CYS A 394 -25.06 11.73 -14.29
C CYS A 394 -25.07 13.25 -14.48
N GLN A 395 -25.99 13.88 -13.77
CA GLN A 395 -26.08 15.33 -13.59
C GLN A 395 -26.67 15.57 -12.20
N TRP A 396 -26.15 16.54 -11.46
CA TRP A 396 -26.71 16.92 -10.16
C TRP A 396 -26.83 18.44 -10.09
N ASP A 397 -27.73 18.90 -9.25
CA ASP A 397 -27.86 20.33 -8.95
C ASP A 397 -28.12 20.52 -7.45
N ARG A 398 -27.83 21.74 -7.00
CA ARG A 398 -28.03 22.17 -5.61
C ARG A 398 -29.50 22.50 -5.37
N ARG A 399 -29.86 22.59 -4.09
CA ARG A 399 -31.16 23.10 -3.67
C ARG A 399 -31.41 24.51 -4.20
N VAL A 400 -32.54 24.74 -4.87
CA VAL A 400 -32.98 26.07 -5.34
C VAL A 400 -34.35 26.40 -4.75
N GLY A 401 -34.36 27.30 -3.77
CA GLY A 401 -35.59 27.65 -3.04
C GLY A 401 -36.17 26.44 -2.30
N ASN A 402 -37.36 26.00 -2.71
CA ASN A 402 -38.06 24.86 -2.13
C ASN A 402 -37.79 23.53 -2.86
N GLU A 403 -37.09 23.55 -4.00
CA GLU A 403 -36.72 22.34 -4.72
C GLU A 403 -35.47 21.74 -4.07
N PRO A 404 -35.50 20.48 -3.58
CA PRO A 404 -34.35 19.84 -2.97
C PRO A 404 -33.21 19.65 -3.98
N ALA A 405 -31.97 19.52 -3.48
CA ALA A 405 -30.86 19.07 -4.33
C ALA A 405 -31.20 17.70 -4.93
N TYR A 406 -30.70 17.41 -6.12
CA TYR A 406 -31.02 16.16 -6.81
C TYR A 406 -29.85 15.61 -7.63
N LEU A 407 -29.92 14.32 -7.92
CA LEU A 407 -29.06 13.57 -8.82
C LEU A 407 -29.94 12.93 -9.91
N LEU A 408 -29.79 13.38 -11.15
CA LEU A 408 -30.32 12.73 -12.33
C LEU A 408 -29.32 11.65 -12.79
N LEU A 409 -29.78 10.41 -12.86
CA LEU A 409 -29.03 9.30 -13.45
C LEU A 409 -29.76 8.77 -14.66
N LYS A 410 -29.04 8.64 -15.78
CA LYS A 410 -29.51 7.96 -16.98
C LYS A 410 -28.55 6.83 -17.31
N TRP A 411 -29.09 5.67 -17.65
CA TRP A 411 -28.29 4.49 -17.94
C TRP A 411 -28.70 3.82 -19.25
N GLU A 412 -27.73 3.13 -19.85
CA GLU A 412 -27.87 2.26 -21.00
C GLU A 412 -26.95 1.05 -20.78
N VAL A 413 -27.53 -0.14 -20.73
CA VAL A 413 -26.90 -1.41 -20.36
C VAL A 413 -26.96 -2.31 -21.59
N ASP A 414 -25.80 -2.57 -22.18
CA ASP A 414 -25.60 -3.48 -23.29
C ASP A 414 -24.70 -4.63 -22.82
N ILE A 415 -25.29 -5.56 -22.06
CA ILE A 415 -24.61 -6.76 -21.57
C ILE A 415 -25.36 -8.02 -22.02
N GLU A 416 -24.61 -9.06 -22.36
CA GLU A 416 -25.15 -10.31 -22.92
C GLU A 416 -25.97 -11.14 -21.91
N THR A 417 -25.80 -10.87 -20.62
CA THR A 417 -26.35 -11.64 -19.51
C THR A 417 -27.59 -10.97 -18.90
N GLU A 418 -28.44 -11.77 -18.24
CA GLU A 418 -29.63 -11.30 -17.50
C GLU A 418 -29.30 -10.79 -16.09
N HIS A 419 -28.04 -10.41 -15.83
CA HIS A 419 -27.64 -9.87 -14.53
C HIS A 419 -28.39 -8.58 -14.20
N ALA A 420 -28.84 -8.47 -12.95
CA ALA A 420 -29.39 -7.23 -12.43
C ALA A 420 -28.25 -6.23 -12.21
N VAL A 421 -28.46 -4.97 -12.60
CA VAL A 421 -27.49 -3.90 -12.40
C VAL A 421 -27.87 -3.10 -11.18
N CYS A 422 -26.90 -2.81 -10.31
CA CYS A 422 -27.05 -1.88 -9.19
C CYS A 422 -25.99 -0.79 -9.27
N VAL A 423 -26.41 0.46 -9.13
CA VAL A 423 -25.51 1.62 -9.02
C VAL A 423 -25.30 1.91 -7.55
N ARG A 424 -24.06 1.79 -7.08
CA ARG A 424 -23.68 2.13 -5.71
C ARG A 424 -23.02 3.50 -5.68
N LEU A 425 -23.56 4.39 -4.85
CA LEU A 425 -22.97 5.69 -4.51
C LEU A 425 -22.10 5.52 -3.26
N ILE A 426 -20.82 5.89 -3.35
CA ILE A 426 -19.80 5.69 -2.30
C ILE A 426 -19.11 7.01 -2.02
N ASN A 427 -18.81 7.30 -0.75
CA ASN A 427 -17.88 8.36 -0.42
C ASN A 427 -16.43 7.92 -0.79
N PRO A 428 -15.75 8.58 -1.74
CA PRO A 428 -14.45 8.12 -2.23
C PRO A 428 -13.35 8.15 -1.16
N ASP A 429 -13.46 9.06 -0.19
CA ASP A 429 -12.45 9.22 0.87
C ASP A 429 -12.62 8.15 1.97
N THR A 430 -13.86 7.83 2.36
CA THR A 430 -14.15 6.89 3.47
C THR A 430 -14.49 5.48 3.03
N GLN A 431 -14.80 5.27 1.75
CA GLN A 431 -15.33 4.03 1.18
C GLN A 431 -16.68 3.59 1.79
N GLU A 432 -17.39 4.50 2.46
CA GLU A 432 -18.73 4.26 2.99
C GLU A 432 -19.78 4.28 1.87
N THR A 433 -20.64 3.27 1.85
CA THR A 433 -21.80 3.24 0.94
C THR A 433 -22.81 4.30 1.39
N LEU A 434 -23.08 5.26 0.52
CA LEU A 434 -24.07 6.31 0.74
C LEU A 434 -25.47 5.82 0.35
N TYR A 435 -25.59 5.19 -0.83
CA TYR A 435 -26.88 4.72 -1.35
C TYR A 435 -26.70 3.65 -2.44
N ASP A 436 -27.60 2.67 -2.49
CA ASP A 436 -27.66 1.64 -3.54
C ASP A 436 -28.93 1.82 -4.37
N ILE A 437 -28.77 1.99 -5.69
CA ILE A 437 -29.86 2.19 -6.66
C ILE A 437 -30.03 0.92 -7.48
N PRO A 438 -31.05 0.10 -7.20
CA PRO A 438 -31.31 -1.11 -7.97
C PRO A 438 -31.94 -0.75 -9.31
N LEU A 439 -31.18 -0.83 -10.41
CA LEU A 439 -31.70 -0.66 -11.76
C LEU A 439 -32.43 -1.93 -12.26
N GLY A 440 -32.17 -3.07 -11.61
CA GLY A 440 -32.75 -4.36 -11.96
C GLY A 440 -32.34 -4.84 -13.35
N ALA A 441 -33.25 -5.50 -14.06
CA ALA A 441 -33.06 -5.98 -15.43
C ALA A 441 -33.36 -4.92 -16.51
N ILE A 442 -33.62 -3.66 -16.11
CA ILE A 442 -34.01 -2.60 -17.04
C ILE A 442 -32.77 -2.13 -17.82
N ARG A 443 -32.77 -2.37 -19.13
CA ARG A 443 -31.62 -2.09 -20.01
C ARG A 443 -31.36 -0.61 -20.25
N ASN A 444 -32.36 0.26 -20.14
CA ASN A 444 -32.15 1.69 -20.23
C ASN A 444 -33.22 2.43 -19.44
N GLY A 445 -32.85 3.57 -18.86
CA GLY A 445 -33.75 4.36 -18.04
C GLY A 445 -33.14 5.68 -17.64
N GLU A 446 -33.98 6.51 -17.03
CA GLU A 446 -33.61 7.80 -16.46
C GLU A 446 -34.45 8.02 -15.22
N GLU A 447 -33.79 8.42 -14.13
CA GLU A 447 -34.43 8.63 -12.84
C GLU A 447 -33.77 9.82 -12.10
N VAL A 448 -34.59 10.57 -11.37
CA VAL A 448 -34.15 11.70 -10.55
C VAL A 448 -34.29 11.29 -9.10
N PHE A 449 -33.18 11.37 -8.36
CA PHE A 449 -33.11 11.10 -6.93
C PHE A 449 -32.90 12.40 -6.18
N THR A 450 -33.82 12.75 -5.31
CA THR A 450 -33.70 13.93 -4.44
C THR A 450 -32.80 13.63 -3.23
N ALA A 451 -32.22 14.67 -2.64
CA ALA A 451 -31.40 14.53 -1.43
C ALA A 451 -32.16 13.85 -0.27
N ASP A 452 -33.48 14.05 -0.20
CA ASP A 452 -34.33 13.41 0.81
C ASP A 452 -34.45 11.90 0.58
N GLU A 453 -34.46 11.45 -0.68
CA GLU A 453 -34.45 10.00 -1.02
C GLU A 453 -33.08 9.39 -0.81
N LEU A 454 -32.02 10.10 -1.19
CA LEU A 454 -30.63 9.65 -1.08
C LEU A 454 -30.10 9.63 0.36
N ASN A 455 -30.72 10.37 1.28
CA ASN A 455 -30.22 10.65 2.64
C ASN A 455 -28.85 11.36 2.68
N PHE A 456 -28.44 12.01 1.58
CA PHE A 456 -27.26 12.88 1.53
C PHE A 456 -27.46 13.95 0.45
N ASP A 457 -26.76 15.09 0.54
CA ASP A 457 -26.85 16.16 -0.46
C ASP A 457 -25.78 15.96 -1.57
N PRO A 458 -26.17 15.55 -2.79
CA PRO A 458 -25.21 15.27 -3.87
C PRO A 458 -24.46 16.52 -4.36
N SER A 459 -24.89 17.73 -3.97
CA SER A 459 -24.22 18.99 -4.29
C SER A 459 -23.18 19.42 -3.23
N GLN A 460 -23.24 18.88 -2.02
CA GLN A 460 -22.38 19.30 -0.89
C GLN A 460 -21.47 18.18 -0.37
N GLU A 461 -21.86 16.92 -0.54
CA GLU A 461 -21.12 15.78 0.00
C GLU A 461 -20.41 15.04 -1.13
N LYS A 462 -19.17 14.62 -0.91
CA LYS A 462 -18.41 13.87 -1.93
C LYS A 462 -19.00 12.51 -2.15
N TRP A 463 -19.18 12.14 -3.42
CA TRP A 463 -19.65 10.83 -3.82
C TRP A 463 -19.00 10.39 -5.14
N ALA A 464 -19.01 9.09 -5.36
CA ALA A 464 -18.51 8.41 -6.53
C ALA A 464 -19.46 7.27 -6.90
N ILE A 465 -19.43 6.84 -8.16
CA ILE A 465 -20.26 5.76 -8.69
C ILE A 465 -19.43 4.49 -8.84
N SER A 466 -19.96 3.37 -8.35
CA SER A 466 -19.53 2.02 -8.67
C SER A 466 -20.72 1.21 -9.18
N LEU A 467 -20.52 0.39 -10.21
CA LEU A 467 -21.53 -0.53 -10.71
C LEU A 467 -21.31 -1.93 -10.15
N MET A 468 -22.41 -2.61 -9.82
CA MET A 468 -22.42 -4.02 -9.44
C MET A 468 -23.32 -4.79 -10.39
N LEU A 469 -22.81 -5.92 -10.90
CA LEU A 469 -23.62 -6.93 -11.55
C LEU A 469 -23.98 -8.00 -10.53
N LEU A 470 -25.27 -8.20 -10.34
CA LEU A 470 -25.84 -9.11 -9.37
C LEU A 470 -26.40 -10.34 -10.09
N SER A 471 -26.40 -11.50 -9.43
CA SER A 471 -27.12 -12.68 -9.91
C SER A 471 -28.58 -12.33 -10.23
N PRO A 472 -29.15 -12.79 -11.36
CA PRO A 472 -30.60 -12.73 -11.55
C PRO A 472 -31.29 -13.44 -10.38
N GLU A 473 -32.36 -12.83 -9.85
CA GLU A 473 -33.19 -13.38 -8.77
C GLU A 473 -33.95 -14.65 -9.18
#